data_AF-A0A223KWU4-F1
#
_entry.id   AF-A0A223KWU4-F1
#
_cell.length_a   1.000
_cell.length_b   1.000
_cell.length_c   1.000
_cell.angle_alpha   90.00
_cell.angle_beta   90.00
_cell.angle_gamma   90.00
#
_symmetry.space_group_name_H-M   'P 1'
#
loop_
_entity.id
_entity.type
_entity.pdbx_description
1 polymer ?
#
loop_
_entity_poly.entity_id
_entity_poly.type
_entity_poly.pdbx_seq_one_letter_code
_entity_poly.pdbx_strand_id
1 'polypeptide(L)'
;MRTILILLVTSLLLAGCGIDGERISQSEDIDGTRFINNRYGGYYERDLDSERYNTNQNPNFIDLTENRPTYGDDQDKAREVINAVSGVRAGSIFINGNTIHATVYTTEKKDKEERKELKKKVNRKLARALPRYDYDVQLQNEN
;
A
#
# COMPACT_ATOMS: atom_id res chain seq x y z
N MET A 1 -33.17 -16.45 -67.02
CA MET A 1 -31.74 -16.11 -66.87
C MET A 1 -31.52 -14.84 -66.04
N ARG A 2 -32.23 -13.73 -66.27
CA ARG A 2 -32.16 -12.50 -65.44
C ARG A 2 -32.47 -12.71 -63.96
N THR A 3 -33.51 -13.49 -63.64
CA THR A 3 -33.92 -13.78 -62.25
C THR A 3 -32.91 -14.66 -61.50
N ILE A 4 -32.25 -15.58 -62.21
CA ILE A 4 -31.16 -16.42 -61.66
C ILE A 4 -29.92 -15.57 -61.37
N LEU A 5 -29.61 -14.61 -62.27
CA LEU A 5 -28.47 -13.71 -62.10
C LEU A 5 -28.69 -12.73 -60.93
N ILE A 6 -29.92 -12.27 -60.71
CA ILE A 6 -30.26 -11.44 -59.55
C ILE A 6 -30.10 -12.24 -58.26
N LEU A 7 -30.65 -13.45 -58.16
CA LEU A 7 -30.53 -14.31 -56.98
C LEU A 7 -29.07 -14.64 -56.60
N LEU A 8 -28.21 -14.82 -57.60
CA LEU A 8 -26.80 -15.13 -57.39
C LEU A 8 -26.01 -13.91 -56.89
N VAL A 9 -26.35 -12.71 -57.34
CA VAL A 9 -25.77 -11.44 -56.86
C VAL A 9 -26.23 -11.13 -55.43
N THR A 10 -27.50 -11.34 -55.09
CA THR A 10 -28.00 -11.11 -53.72
C THR A 10 -27.37 -12.07 -52.71
N SER A 11 -27.09 -13.31 -53.12
CA SER A 11 -26.43 -14.30 -52.26
C SER A 11 -24.97 -13.96 -51.96
N LEU A 12 -24.27 -13.25 -52.86
CA LEU A 12 -22.91 -12.77 -52.62
C LEU A 12 -22.85 -11.61 -51.60
N LEU A 13 -23.89 -10.76 -51.56
CA LEU A 13 -23.96 -9.61 -50.64
C LEU A 13 -24.22 -10.02 -49.18
N LEU A 14 -24.73 -11.23 -48.93
CA LEU A 14 -25.02 -11.75 -47.58
C LEU A 14 -23.80 -12.42 -46.91
N ALA A 15 -22.70 -12.66 -47.64
CA ALA A 15 -21.50 -13.32 -47.11
C ALA A 15 -20.55 -12.36 -46.33
N GLY A 16 -20.92 -11.09 -46.18
CA GLY A 16 -20.07 -10.03 -45.60
C GLY A 16 -20.20 -9.79 -44.09
N CYS A 17 -20.85 -10.67 -43.32
CA CYS A 17 -20.90 -10.56 -41.85
C CYS A 17 -20.11 -11.72 -41.22
N GLY A 18 -18.77 -11.61 -41.30
CA GLY A 18 -17.83 -12.54 -40.70
C GLY A 18 -17.22 -11.96 -39.43
N ILE A 19 -17.66 -12.54 -38.30
CA ILE A 19 -17.01 -12.70 -36.99
C ILE A 19 -16.38 -11.48 -36.33
N ASP A 20 -17.00 -11.12 -35.20
CA ASP A 20 -16.44 -10.64 -33.93
C ASP A 20 -14.91 -10.57 -33.90
N GLY A 21 -14.37 -9.42 -34.30
CA GLY A 21 -13.16 -8.95 -33.67
C GLY A 21 -13.49 -8.75 -32.19
N GLU A 22 -12.72 -9.36 -31.30
CA GLU A 22 -12.75 -9.04 -29.87
C GLU A 22 -12.78 -7.51 -29.75
N ARG A 23 -13.98 -6.96 -29.51
CA ARG A 23 -14.08 -5.63 -28.94
C ARG A 23 -13.53 -5.85 -27.54
N ILE A 24 -12.23 -5.63 -27.37
CA ILE A 24 -11.69 -5.26 -26.08
C ILE A 24 -12.38 -3.94 -25.77
N SER A 25 -13.60 -4.04 -25.25
CA SER A 25 -14.23 -2.95 -24.53
C SER A 25 -13.28 -2.75 -23.36
N GLN A 26 -12.42 -1.75 -23.50
CA GLN A 26 -11.65 -1.21 -22.38
C GLN A 26 -12.69 -0.59 -21.46
N SER A 27 -13.39 -1.45 -20.73
CA SER A 27 -14.20 -1.05 -19.60
C SER A 27 -13.19 -0.80 -18.50
N GLU A 28 -12.83 0.46 -18.35
CA GLU A 28 -12.15 0.92 -17.16
C GLU A 28 -13.06 0.67 -15.95
N ASP A 29 -12.46 0.20 -14.85
CA ASP A 29 -13.09 0.25 -13.53
C ASP A 29 -12.96 1.68 -12.95
N ILE A 30 -13.82 1.99 -11.98
CA ILE A 30 -13.97 3.21 -11.18
C ILE A 30 -12.75 4.14 -11.32
N ASP A 31 -13.02 5.27 -11.97
CA ASP A 31 -12.09 6.39 -12.16
C ASP A 31 -10.90 6.15 -13.11
N GLY A 32 -10.94 5.14 -13.99
CA GLY A 32 -10.00 5.06 -15.12
C GLY A 32 -8.58 4.63 -14.72
N THR A 33 -8.43 4.04 -13.53
CA THR A 33 -7.11 3.74 -12.94
C THR A 33 -6.63 2.32 -13.20
N ARG A 34 -7.46 1.43 -13.76
CA ARG A 34 -7.13 0.03 -13.98
C ARG A 34 -7.81 -0.57 -15.22
N PHE A 35 -6.98 -1.12 -16.11
CA PHE A 35 -7.42 -2.01 -17.18
C PHE A 35 -7.82 -3.38 -16.61
N ILE A 36 -9.08 -3.78 -16.78
CA ILE A 36 -9.52 -5.15 -16.50
C ILE A 36 -8.99 -6.06 -17.62
N ASN A 37 -7.99 -6.90 -17.33
CA ASN A 37 -7.64 -8.01 -18.22
C ASN A 37 -8.24 -9.32 -17.67
N ASN A 38 -8.77 -10.16 -18.56
CA ASN A 38 -9.39 -11.44 -18.22
C ASN A 38 -8.35 -12.58 -18.12
N ARG A 39 -7.10 -12.26 -17.80
CA ARG A 39 -6.01 -13.25 -17.76
C ARG A 39 -5.83 -13.72 -16.33
N TYR A 40 -6.35 -14.91 -16.03
CA TYR A 40 -6.20 -15.58 -14.73
C TYR A 40 -4.71 -15.81 -14.46
N GLY A 41 -4.13 -15.03 -13.55
CA GLY A 41 -2.70 -14.99 -13.26
C GLY A 41 -2.13 -13.61 -13.56
N GLY A 42 -2.12 -12.75 -12.53
CA GLY A 42 -1.59 -11.41 -12.60
C GLY A 42 -0.13 -11.41 -13.03
N TYR A 43 0.23 -10.47 -13.91
CA TYR A 43 1.61 -10.23 -14.33
C TYR A 43 2.56 -10.03 -13.13
N TYR A 44 2.02 -9.59 -11.99
CA TYR A 44 2.72 -9.20 -10.77
C TYR A 44 3.18 -10.37 -9.89
N GLU A 45 2.67 -11.59 -10.11
CA GLU A 45 2.92 -12.72 -9.20
C GLU A 45 4.18 -13.51 -9.57
N ARG A 46 4.71 -13.31 -10.78
CA ARG A 46 5.79 -14.16 -11.34
C ARG A 46 7.21 -13.65 -11.09
N ASP A 47 7.37 -12.38 -10.72
CA ASP A 47 8.69 -11.73 -10.61
C ASP A 47 9.06 -11.30 -9.17
N LEU A 48 8.31 -11.75 -8.16
CA LEU A 48 8.52 -11.33 -6.76
C LEU A 48 9.71 -12.01 -6.04
N ASP A 49 10.39 -12.97 -6.66
CA ASP A 49 11.34 -13.84 -5.91
C ASP A 49 12.83 -13.55 -6.14
N SER A 50 13.21 -12.52 -6.89
CA SER A 50 14.61 -12.13 -6.93
C SER A 50 14.81 -10.65 -7.27
N GLU A 51 15.43 -9.95 -6.31
CA GLU A 51 16.04 -8.63 -6.44
C GLU A 51 15.13 -7.43 -6.15
N ARG A 52 15.20 -6.95 -4.89
CA ARG A 52 14.78 -5.60 -4.47
C ARG A 52 15.68 -4.55 -5.12
N TYR A 53 15.63 -4.37 -6.44
CA TYR A 53 16.23 -3.20 -7.06
C TYR A 53 15.18 -2.09 -7.10
N ASN A 54 15.27 -1.14 -6.16
CA ASN A 54 14.48 0.07 -6.24
C ASN A 54 15.00 0.89 -7.43
N THR A 55 14.26 0.86 -8.55
CA THR A 55 14.59 1.58 -9.78
C THR A 55 14.38 3.10 -9.64
N ASN A 56 13.75 3.55 -8.55
CA ASN A 56 13.51 4.94 -8.27
C ASN A 56 14.70 5.57 -7.50
N GLN A 57 15.78 5.86 -8.23
CA GLN A 57 16.96 6.52 -7.68
C GLN A 57 16.85 8.05 -7.64
N ASN A 58 15.73 8.62 -8.09
CA ASN A 58 15.56 10.06 -8.16
C ASN A 58 14.46 10.54 -7.18
N PRO A 59 14.82 11.29 -6.12
CA PRO A 59 13.88 11.71 -5.08
C PRO A 59 12.81 12.71 -5.55
N ASN A 60 12.91 13.25 -6.78
CA ASN A 60 11.95 14.19 -7.34
C ASN A 60 10.83 13.54 -8.15
N PHE A 61 10.85 12.22 -8.37
CA PHE A 61 9.74 11.51 -8.99
C PHE A 61 8.79 10.95 -7.95
N ILE A 62 7.48 11.01 -8.24
CA ILE A 62 6.45 10.31 -7.48
C ILE A 62 6.83 8.82 -7.49
N ASP A 63 7.02 8.24 -6.32
CA ASP A 63 7.32 6.82 -6.20
C ASP A 63 6.16 6.00 -6.76
N LEU A 64 6.39 5.37 -7.91
CA LEU A 64 5.43 4.51 -8.60
C LEU A 64 5.47 3.07 -8.06
N THR A 65 6.29 2.77 -7.05
CA THR A 65 6.24 1.46 -6.40
C THR A 65 4.86 1.24 -5.75
N GLU A 66 4.34 0.03 -5.93
CA GLU A 66 3.02 -0.37 -5.43
C GLU A 66 2.97 -0.39 -3.89
N ASN A 67 4.14 -0.55 -3.24
CA ASN A 67 4.30 -0.54 -1.78
C ASN A 67 4.58 0.86 -1.23
N ARG A 68 3.64 1.79 -1.43
CA ARG A 68 3.74 3.11 -0.78
C ARG A 68 3.51 2.96 0.73
N PRO A 69 4.38 3.51 1.60
CA PRO A 69 4.15 3.50 3.02
C PRO A 69 2.82 4.18 3.36
N THR A 70 1.95 3.41 3.98
CA THR A 70 0.67 3.86 4.52
C THR A 70 0.86 4.36 5.96
N TYR A 71 -0.14 5.07 6.48
CA TYR A 71 -0.16 5.37 7.92
C TYR A 71 -0.12 4.10 8.79
N GLY A 72 -0.60 2.96 8.28
CA GLY A 72 -0.51 1.67 8.96
C GLY A 72 0.95 1.22 9.10
N ASP A 73 1.73 1.34 8.03
CA ASP A 73 3.15 0.98 8.04
C ASP A 73 3.95 1.83 9.05
N ASP A 74 3.61 3.11 9.20
CA ASP A 74 4.22 3.97 10.20
C ASP A 74 3.81 3.60 11.63
N GLN A 75 2.54 3.25 11.84
CA GLN A 75 2.06 2.77 13.13
C GLN A 75 2.78 1.47 13.53
N ASP A 76 2.96 0.57 12.58
CA ASP A 76 3.69 -0.69 12.79
C ASP A 76 5.17 -0.43 13.04
N LYS A 77 5.78 0.51 12.32
CA LYS A 77 7.16 0.91 12.58
C LYS A 77 7.33 1.54 13.96
N ALA A 78 6.40 2.42 14.36
CA ALA A 78 6.40 3.01 15.69
C ALA A 78 6.26 1.94 16.78
N ARG A 79 5.40 0.93 16.56
CA ARG A 79 5.22 -0.23 17.45
C ARG A 79 6.50 -1.04 17.58
N GLU A 80 7.15 -1.37 16.46
CA GLU A 80 8.43 -2.09 16.42
C GLU A 80 9.50 -1.33 17.22
N VAL A 81 9.63 -0.03 16.99
CA VAL A 81 10.63 0.83 17.64
C VAL A 81 10.40 0.91 19.15
N ILE A 82 9.14 1.02 19.59
CA ILE A 82 8.80 1.02 21.02
C ILE A 82 9.13 -0.33 21.65
N ASN A 83 8.72 -1.44 21.02
CA ASN A 83 8.96 -2.80 21.54
C ASN A 83 10.45 -3.18 21.57
N ALA A 84 11.27 -2.55 20.72
CA ALA A 84 12.73 -2.71 20.76
C ALA A 84 13.39 -2.03 21.98
N VAL A 85 12.65 -1.21 22.74
CA VAL A 85 13.14 -0.62 23.99
C VAL A 85 12.88 -1.59 25.14
N SER A 86 13.96 -2.01 25.79
CA SER A 86 13.92 -2.87 26.98
C SER A 86 13.03 -2.29 28.10
N GLY A 87 12.15 -3.12 28.67
CA GLY A 87 11.32 -2.76 29.83
C GLY A 87 10.04 -2.00 29.49
N VAL A 88 9.67 -1.93 28.20
CA VAL A 88 8.39 -1.38 27.76
C VAL A 88 7.72 -2.23 26.69
N ARG A 89 6.42 -2.02 26.53
CA ARG A 89 5.58 -2.59 25.48
C ARG A 89 4.70 -1.52 24.86
N ALA A 90 4.56 -1.56 23.54
CA ALA A 90 3.64 -0.71 22.82
C ALA A 90 2.18 -1.05 23.13
N GLY A 91 1.39 -0.02 23.42
CA GLY A 91 -0.05 -0.07 23.54
C GLY A 91 -0.74 0.47 22.29
N SER A 92 -1.76 1.31 22.50
CA SER A 92 -2.44 2.02 21.41
C SER A 92 -1.50 3.02 20.74
N ILE A 93 -1.48 3.00 19.41
CA ILE A 93 -0.73 3.93 18.56
C ILE A 93 -1.67 4.40 17.47
N PHE A 94 -1.80 5.72 17.31
CA PHE A 94 -2.57 6.31 16.23
C PHE A 94 -1.91 7.60 15.76
N ILE A 95 -2.19 7.97 14.51
CA ILE A 95 -1.60 9.14 13.85
C ILE A 95 -2.71 10.15 13.63
N ASN A 96 -2.47 11.40 14.06
CA ASN A 96 -3.34 12.52 13.79
C ASN A 96 -2.51 13.65 13.16
N GLY A 97 -2.72 13.90 11.86
CA GLY A 97 -1.93 14.87 11.11
C GLY A 97 -0.44 14.53 11.16
N ASN A 98 0.37 15.44 11.71
CA ASN A 98 1.81 15.26 11.87
C ASN A 98 2.22 14.62 13.22
N THR A 99 1.27 14.21 14.05
CA THR A 99 1.56 13.74 15.41
C THR A 99 1.25 12.26 15.57
N ILE A 100 2.21 11.51 16.08
CA ILE A 100 2.01 10.14 16.57
C ILE A 100 1.67 10.20 18.05
N HIS A 101 0.49 9.70 18.40
CA HIS A 101 0.07 9.47 19.78
C HIS A 101 0.30 8.01 20.14
N ALA A 102 1.10 7.75 21.17
CA ALA A 102 1.44 6.39 21.58
C ALA A 102 1.30 6.20 23.09
N THR A 103 0.60 5.15 23.48
CA THR A 103 0.60 4.63 24.85
C THR A 103 1.68 3.57 24.97
N VAL A 104 2.52 3.67 26.00
CA VAL A 104 3.63 2.77 26.24
C VAL A 104 3.51 2.21 27.66
N TYR A 105 3.38 0.90 27.77
CA TYR A 105 3.30 0.20 29.05
C TYR A 105 4.70 -0.11 29.55
N THR A 106 4.92 0.10 30.84
CA THR A 106 6.14 -0.31 31.54
C THR A 106 5.91 -1.68 32.16
N THR A 107 6.85 -2.60 31.97
CA THR A 107 6.75 -3.99 32.48
C THR A 107 6.92 -4.08 34.00
N GLU A 108 7.46 -3.03 34.61
CA GLU A 108 7.72 -2.93 36.04
C GLU A 108 7.34 -1.55 36.54
N LYS A 109 7.07 -1.45 37.85
CA LYS A 109 6.88 -0.16 38.51
C LYS A 109 8.20 0.62 38.44
N LYS A 110 8.19 1.74 37.73
CA LYS A 110 9.32 2.65 37.57
C LYS A 110 9.08 3.91 38.39
N ASP A 111 10.12 4.46 39.01
CA ASP A 111 10.03 5.72 39.72
C ASP A 111 9.87 6.92 38.76
N LYS A 112 9.70 8.13 39.30
CA LYS A 112 9.44 9.32 38.49
C LYS A 112 10.61 9.66 37.54
N GLU A 113 11.84 9.51 37.99
CA GLU A 113 13.03 9.83 37.19
C GLU A 113 13.28 8.75 36.13
N GLU A 114 13.16 7.47 36.50
CA GLU A 114 13.22 6.35 35.56
C GLU A 114 12.17 6.47 34.45
N ARG A 115 10.93 6.86 34.79
CA ARG A 115 9.87 7.11 33.81
C ARG A 115 10.23 8.25 32.87
N LYS A 116 10.82 9.32 33.39
CA LYS A 116 11.25 10.47 32.57
C LYS A 116 12.36 10.08 31.61
N GLU A 117 13.35 9.33 32.07
CA GLU A 117 14.43 8.82 31.22
C GLU A 117 13.91 7.85 30.15
N LEU A 118 13.01 6.97 30.53
CA LEU A 118 12.41 5.99 29.63
C LEU A 118 11.57 6.67 28.54
N LYS A 119 10.74 7.66 28.90
CA LYS A 119 9.99 8.49 27.95
C LYS A 119 10.94 9.18 26.98
N LYS A 120 12.03 9.78 27.48
CA LYS A 120 13.06 10.42 26.64
C LYS A 120 13.75 9.43 25.70
N LYS A 121 14.01 8.21 26.17
CA LYS A 121 14.62 7.13 25.38
C LYS A 121 13.69 6.70 24.24
N VAL A 122 12.41 6.48 24.53
CA VAL A 122 11.40 6.12 23.53
C VAL A 122 11.24 7.25 22.50
N ASN A 123 11.02 8.50 22.94
CA ASN A 123 10.89 9.64 22.03
C ASN A 123 12.10 9.80 21.10
N ARG A 124 13.32 9.66 21.63
CA ARG A 124 14.53 9.74 20.80
C ARG A 124 14.64 8.60 19.79
N LYS A 125 14.20 7.39 20.15
CA LYS A 125 14.21 6.23 19.24
C LYS A 125 13.18 6.42 18.13
N LEU A 126 11.98 6.85 18.49
CA LEU A 126 10.91 7.18 17.54
C LEU A 126 11.35 8.29 16.58
N ALA A 127 11.83 9.43 17.09
CA ALA A 127 12.29 10.55 16.25
C ALA A 127 13.45 10.18 15.30
N ARG A 128 14.28 9.20 15.65
CA ARG A 128 15.31 8.68 14.75
C ARG A 128 14.75 7.77 13.67
N ALA A 129 13.71 7.00 13.97
CA ALA A 129 13.14 6.04 13.03
C ALA A 129 12.12 6.69 12.09
N LEU A 130 11.33 7.64 12.57
CA LEU A 130 10.24 8.29 11.84
C LEU A 130 10.35 9.82 11.92
N PRO A 131 11.43 10.44 11.40
CA PRO A 131 11.78 11.83 11.67
C PRO A 131 10.75 12.88 11.21
N ARG A 132 9.77 12.49 10.41
CA ARG A 132 8.73 13.39 9.90
C ARG A 132 7.66 13.76 10.94
N TYR A 133 7.46 12.93 11.96
CA TYR A 133 6.37 13.12 12.94
C TYR A 133 6.83 13.79 14.23
N ASP A 134 5.89 14.47 14.87
CA ASP A 134 5.91 14.83 16.28
C ASP A 134 5.39 13.68 17.15
N TYR A 135 5.76 13.67 18.43
CA TYR A 135 5.47 12.54 19.33
C TYR A 135 4.84 12.95 20.64
N ASP A 136 3.64 12.42 20.90
CA ASP A 136 3.01 12.43 22.21
C ASP A 136 3.00 11.01 22.79
N VAL A 137 3.98 10.74 23.65
CA VAL A 137 4.14 9.44 24.31
C VAL A 137 3.65 9.50 25.75
N GLN A 138 2.68 8.63 26.07
CA GLN A 138 2.15 8.46 27.41
C GLN A 138 2.65 7.14 28.01
N LEU A 139 3.33 7.21 29.15
CA LEU A 139 3.74 6.02 29.90
C LEU A 139 2.65 5.58 30.86
N GLN A 140 2.30 4.30 30.83
CA GLN A 140 1.38 3.66 31.76
C GLN A 140 2.08 2.46 32.44
N ASN A 141 1.57 2.04 33.59
CA ASN A 141 2.01 0.77 34.18
C ASN A 141 1.18 -0.35 33.56
N GLU A 142 1.81 -1.47 33.27
CA GLU A 142 1.06 -2.69 32.96
C GLU A 142 0.27 -3.09 34.22
N ASN A 143 -1.05 -3.23 34.06
CA ASN A 143 -1.97 -3.58 35.16
C ASN A 143 -1.77 -5.02 35.61
#